data_AF-C8PR10-F1
#
_entry.id   AF-C8PR10-F1
#
_cell.length_a   1.000
_cell.length_b   1.000
_cell.length_c   1.000
_cell.angle_alpha   90.00
_cell.angle_beta   90.00
_cell.angle_gamma   90.00
#
_symmetry.space_group_name_H-M   'P 1'
#
loop_
_entity.id
_entity.type
_entity.pdbx_description
1 polymer ?
#
loop_
_entity_poly.entity_id
_entity_poly.type
_entity_poly.pdbx_seq_one_letter_code
_entity_poly.pdbx_strand_id
1 'polypeptide(L)' 'MKILLDTHILIWLHRNDEQLSQKAKEIILNPQNEVFYSAISI' A
#
# COMPACT_ATOMS: atom_id res chain seq x y z
N MET A 1 7.22 0.24 11.05
CA MET A 1 8.24 -0.07 10.01
C MET A 1 8.17 0.96 8.89
N LYS A 2 9.21 1.11 8.06
CA LYS A 2 9.16 1.96 6.85
C LYS A 2 8.85 1.11 5.64
N ILE A 3 7.85 1.51 4.86
CA ILE A 3 7.29 0.71 3.77
C ILE A 3 7.17 1.59 2.53
N LEU A 4 7.74 1.16 1.41
CA LEU A 4 7.56 1.83 0.12
C LEU A 4 6.55 1.04 -0.71
N LEU A 5 5.50 1.72 -1.17
CA LEU A 5 4.50 1.12 -2.03
C LEU A 5 4.85 1.33 -3.50
N ASP A 6 4.71 0.27 -4.28
CA ASP A 6 4.66 0.35 -5.74
C ASP A 6 3.34 0.99 -6.19
N THR A 7 3.35 1.60 -7.38
CA THR A 7 2.14 2.14 -8.03
C THR A 7 0.97 1.15 -8.02
N HIS A 8 1.23 -0.12 -8.37
CA HIS A 8 0.16 -1.12 -8.48
C HIS A 8 -0.50 -1.39 -7.13
N ILE A 9 0.28 -1.34 -6.03
CA ILE A 9 -0.25 -1.52 -4.68
C ILE A 9 -1.17 -0.36 -4.30
N LEU A 10 -0.83 0.88 -4.66
CA LEU A 10 -1.69 2.04 -4.43
C LEU A 10 -3.00 1.94 -5.21
N ILE A 11 -2.93 1.53 -6.48
CA ILE A 11 -4.12 1.35 -7.33
C ILE A 11 -5.04 0.26 -6.75
N TRP A 12 -4.47 -0.88 -6.36
CA TRP A 12 -5.23 -1.97 -5.76
C TRP A 12 -5.84 -1.59 -4.40
N LEU A 13 -5.10 -0.86 -3.57
CA LEU A 13 -5.59 -0.37 -2.29
C LEU A 13 -6.80 0.56 -2.51
N HIS A 14 -6.70 1.50 -3.45
CA HIS A 14 -7.77 2.43 -3.77
C HIS A 14 -9.03 1.73 -4.32
N ARG A 15 -8.86 0.66 -5.10
CA ARG A 15 -9.96 -0.12 -5.67
C ARG A 15 -10.51 -1.21 -4.76
N ASN A 16 -9.89 -1.42 -3.58
CA ASN A 16 -10.11 -2.58 -2.74
C ASN A 16 -10.01 -3.91 -3.52
N ASP A 17 -9.03 -3.98 -4.41
CA ASP A 17 -8.82 -5.11 -5.33
C ASP A 17 -8.50 -6.42 -4.58
N GLU A 18 -8.97 -7.55 -5.10
CA GLU A 18 -8.73 -8.87 -4.52
C GLU A 18 -7.26 -9.32 -4.63
N GLN A 19 -6.51 -8.74 -5.57
CA GLN A 19 -5.07 -8.96 -5.70
C GLN A 19 -4.28 -8.43 -4.50
N LEU A 20 -4.84 -7.48 -3.74
CA LEU A 20 -4.21 -6.99 -2.52
C LEU A 20 -4.49 -7.94 -1.35
N SER A 21 -3.49 -8.76 -1.03
CA SER A 21 -3.58 -9.73 0.07
C SER A 21 -3.97 -9.07 1.41
N GLN A 22 -4.67 -9.82 2.27
CA GLN A 22 -5.10 -9.34 3.58
C GLN A 22 -3.92 -8.90 4.46
N LYS A 23 -2.81 -9.65 4.43
CA LYS A 23 -1.58 -9.30 5.14
C LYS A 23 -1.01 -7.95 4.67
N ALA A 24 -1.03 -7.68 3.37
CA ALA A 24 -0.59 -6.39 2.85
C ALA A 24 -1.50 -5.26 3.35
N LYS A 25 -2.83 -5.46 3.37
CA LYS A 25 -3.78 -4.48 3.94
C LYS A 25 -3.48 -4.20 5.42
N GLU A 26 -3.29 -5.24 6.23
CA GLU A 26 -2.95 -5.10 7.65
C GLU A 26 -1.66 -4.32 7.86
N ILE A 27 -0.63 -4.60 7.06
CA ILE A 27 0.65 -3.90 7.12
C ILE A 27 0.51 -2.43 6.70
N ILE A 28 -0.19 -2.15 5.60
CA ILE A 28 -0.35 -0.79 5.06
C ILE A 28 -1.23 0.07 5.98
N LEU A 29 -2.30 -0.50 6.54
CA LEU A 29 -3.26 0.20 7.39
C LEU A 29 -2.82 0.31 8.85
N ASN A 30 -1.72 -0.34 9.24
CA ASN A 30 -1.19 -0.22 10.59
C ASN A 30 -0.57 1.18 10.80
N PRO A 31 -1.11 1.99 11.73
CA PRO A 31 -0.62 3.35 11.96
C PRO A 31 0.79 3.42 12.57
N GLN A 32 1.34 2.30 13.06
CA GLN A 32 2.74 2.21 13.49
C GLN A 32 3.72 2.07 12.31
N ASN A 33 3.21 1.89 11.10
CA ASN A 33 4.01 1.86 9.88
C ASN A 33 4.00 3.23 9.20
N GLU A 34 5.18 3.63 8.78
CA GLU A 34 5.39 4.82 7.96
C GLU A 34 5.39 4.37 6.50
N VAL A 35 4.38 4.83 5.76
CA VAL A 35 4.13 4.42 4.38
C VAL A 35 4.57 5.52 3.42
N PHE A 36 5.49 5.18 2.54
CA PHE A 36 6.02 6.02 1.48
C PHE A 36 5.47 5.55 0.13
N TYR A 37 5.32 6.48 -0.79
CA TYR A 37 5.06 6.21 -2.20
C TYR A 37 5.73 7.28 -3.06
N SER A 38 6.05 6.92 -4.31
CA SER A 38 6.62 7.88 -5.26
C SER A 38 5.52 8.69 -5.94
N ALA A 39 5.72 10.00 -6.05
CA ALA A 39 4.81 10.90 -6.77
C ALA A 39 4.93 10.79 -8.30
N ILE A 40 6.05 10.28 -8.82
CA ILE A 40 6.27 10.00 -10.26
C ILE A 40 5.43 8.79 -10.71
N SER A 41 5.03 7.98 -9.74
CA SER A 41 4.32 6.71 -9.89
C SER A 41 2.80 6.86 -9.88
N ILE A 42 2.27 8.09 -9.88
CA ILE A 42 0.83 8.42 -9.90
C ILE A 42 0.36 8.64 -11.34
#